data_AF-A0A560ECU1-F1
#
_entry.id   AF-A0A560ECU1-F1
#
_cell.length_a   1.000
_cell.length_b   1.000
_cell.length_c   1.000
_cell.angle_alpha   90.00
_cell.angle_beta   90.00
_cell.angle_gamma   90.00
#
_symmetry.space_group_name_H-M   'P 1'
#
loop_
_entity.id
_entity.type
_entity.pdbx_description
1 polymer ?
#
loop_
_entity_poly.entity_id
_entity_poly.type
_entity_poly.pdbx_seq_one_letter_code
_entity_poly.pdbx_strand_id
1 'polypeptide(L)'
;MTIRNELDTLRTFAKNLSRKHQIRHHDSLDIIAMQYGHPHWVALMKAWDKGWRPAPWELVDINECSVTESPTRSVGSVRTSEGVIASEPYTLKIGFDDVLISGNGWAIYLDHAPSKPAIIETYTKPNPLDDKAFFSKVMKIAMEAADGVREAIAKDWGPASMQPDKDSSVKHPLFGGVSAEWFCMHCEACSTGAQMAANMWHCPKCSATPLDMHSTAWWKDAVIRADGGT
;
A
#
# COMPACT_ATOMS: atom_id res chain seq x y z
N MET A 1 -29.49 -10.43 -12.86
CA MET A 1 -28.60 -9.43 -13.50
C MET A 1 -28.15 -9.97 -14.85
N THR A 2 -27.82 -9.12 -15.82
CA THR A 2 -27.38 -9.57 -17.16
C THR A 2 -25.87 -9.44 -17.32
N ILE A 3 -25.29 -10.32 -18.14
CA ILE A 3 -23.84 -10.45 -18.41
C ILE A 3 -23.17 -9.09 -18.69
N ARG A 4 -23.84 -8.18 -19.39
CA ARG A 4 -23.30 -6.85 -19.72
C ARG A 4 -23.00 -5.99 -18.48
N ASN A 5 -23.80 -6.14 -17.43
CA ASN A 5 -23.75 -5.28 -16.24
C ASN A 5 -22.45 -5.45 -15.46
N GLU A 6 -22.01 -6.70 -15.26
CA GLU A 6 -20.81 -7.05 -14.48
C GLU A 6 -19.52 -6.49 -15.09
N LEU A 7 -19.33 -6.62 -16.41
CA LEU A 7 -18.16 -6.06 -17.09
C LEU A 7 -18.15 -4.52 -17.07
N ASP A 8 -19.33 -3.89 -17.18
CA ASP A 8 -19.46 -2.44 -17.06
C ASP A 8 -19.28 -1.94 -15.62
N THR A 9 -19.59 -2.77 -14.60
CA THR A 9 -19.20 -2.56 -13.20
C THR A 9 -17.67 -2.56 -13.05
N LEU A 10 -16.96 -3.57 -13.57
CA LEU A 10 -15.49 -3.62 -13.53
C LEU A 10 -14.84 -2.41 -14.21
N ARG A 11 -15.36 -1.98 -15.36
CA ARG A 11 -14.91 -0.74 -16.03
C ARG A 11 -15.19 0.51 -15.22
N THR A 12 -16.30 0.56 -14.50
CA THR A 12 -16.66 1.67 -13.61
C THR A 12 -15.71 1.74 -12.42
N PHE A 13 -15.35 0.59 -11.82
CA PHE A 13 -14.32 0.51 -10.80
C PHE A 13 -12.95 1.00 -11.32
N ALA A 14 -12.50 0.54 -12.49
CA ALA A 14 -11.26 1.01 -13.09
C ALA A 14 -11.27 2.53 -13.42
N LYS A 15 -12.42 3.13 -13.72
CA LYS A 15 -12.56 4.60 -13.87
C LYS A 15 -12.44 5.32 -12.51
N ASN A 16 -13.06 4.77 -11.47
CA ASN A 16 -13.00 5.34 -10.14
C ASN A 16 -11.59 5.24 -9.54
N LEU A 17 -10.93 4.09 -9.72
CA LEU A 17 -9.54 3.86 -9.34
C LEU A 17 -8.58 4.83 -10.07
N SER A 18 -8.72 4.97 -11.39
CA SER A 18 -7.95 5.93 -12.20
C SER A 18 -8.08 7.37 -11.69
N ARG A 19 -9.30 7.82 -11.38
CA ARG A 19 -9.55 9.16 -10.82
C ARG A 19 -8.96 9.33 -9.43
N LYS A 20 -9.15 8.33 -8.55
CA LYS A 20 -8.75 8.36 -7.13
C LYS A 20 -7.24 8.35 -6.96
N HIS A 21 -6.52 7.58 -7.79
CA HIS A 21 -5.07 7.42 -7.70
C HIS A 21 -4.29 8.21 -8.77
N GLN A 22 -4.98 9.00 -9.61
CA GLN A 22 -4.43 9.77 -10.73
C GLN A 22 -3.59 8.96 -11.74
N ILE A 23 -3.76 7.63 -11.76
CA ILE A 23 -3.11 6.72 -12.71
C ILE A 23 -3.89 6.65 -14.03
N ARG A 24 -3.23 6.22 -15.11
CA ARG A 24 -3.87 6.15 -16.44
C ARG A 24 -4.93 5.04 -16.40
N HIS A 25 -6.04 5.24 -17.11
CA HIS A 25 -7.17 4.31 -17.03
C HIS A 25 -6.82 2.88 -17.48
N HIS A 26 -5.83 2.69 -18.36
CA HIS A 26 -5.35 1.35 -18.70
C HIS A 26 -4.60 0.67 -17.56
N ASP A 27 -3.73 1.39 -16.84
CA ASP A 27 -3.05 0.88 -15.64
C ASP A 27 -4.11 0.41 -14.61
N SER A 28 -5.20 1.17 -14.45
CA SER A 28 -6.32 0.78 -13.58
C SER A 28 -7.06 -0.48 -14.05
N LEU A 29 -7.24 -0.65 -15.36
CA LEU A 29 -7.88 -1.85 -15.93
C LEU A 29 -6.99 -3.08 -15.75
N ASP A 30 -5.67 -2.93 -15.89
CA ASP A 30 -4.71 -4.00 -15.66
C ASP A 30 -4.64 -4.39 -14.18
N ILE A 31 -4.70 -3.42 -13.24
CA ILE A 31 -4.84 -3.70 -11.80
C ILE A 31 -6.11 -4.50 -11.50
N ILE A 32 -7.27 -4.11 -12.03
CA ILE A 32 -8.52 -4.89 -11.88
C ILE A 32 -8.36 -6.29 -12.48
N ALA A 33 -7.65 -6.45 -13.60
CA ALA A 33 -7.40 -7.77 -14.18
C ALA A 33 -6.54 -8.66 -13.27
N MET A 34 -5.48 -8.10 -12.67
CA MET A 34 -4.58 -8.81 -11.76
C MET A 34 -5.30 -9.27 -10.48
N GLN A 35 -6.26 -8.49 -9.97
CA GLN A 35 -7.12 -8.90 -8.85
C GLN A 35 -7.90 -10.20 -9.15
N TYR A 36 -8.26 -10.44 -10.40
CA TYR A 36 -8.94 -11.68 -10.85
C TYR A 36 -7.98 -12.74 -11.41
N GLY A 37 -6.67 -12.65 -11.13
CA GLY A 37 -5.68 -13.63 -11.57
C GLY A 37 -5.38 -13.57 -13.08
N HIS A 38 -5.67 -12.45 -13.74
CA HIS A 38 -5.34 -12.22 -15.15
C HIS A 38 -4.21 -11.20 -15.29
N PRO A 39 -3.16 -11.46 -16.12
CA PRO A 39 -1.95 -10.63 -16.13
C PRO A 39 -2.16 -9.19 -16.64
N HIS A 40 -3.24 -8.94 -17.37
CA HIS A 40 -3.63 -7.61 -17.88
C HIS A 40 -5.08 -7.66 -18.41
N TRP A 41 -5.71 -6.52 -18.64
CA TRP A 41 -7.12 -6.38 -19.02
C TRP A 41 -7.48 -7.14 -20.30
N VAL A 42 -6.58 -7.15 -21.29
CA VAL A 42 -6.80 -7.93 -22.53
C VAL A 42 -6.84 -9.44 -22.28
N ALA A 43 -6.16 -9.96 -21.25
CA ALA A 43 -6.24 -11.36 -20.86
C ALA A 43 -7.56 -11.67 -20.14
N LEU A 44 -8.02 -10.78 -19.25
CA LEU A 44 -9.36 -10.86 -18.64
C LEU A 44 -10.45 -10.84 -19.71
N MET A 45 -10.39 -9.94 -20.68
CA MET A 45 -11.35 -9.90 -21.80
C MET A 45 -11.36 -11.21 -22.61
N LYS A 46 -10.19 -11.82 -22.88
CA LYS A 46 -10.13 -13.13 -23.55
C LYS A 46 -10.69 -14.28 -22.70
N ALA A 47 -10.55 -14.22 -21.37
CA ALA A 47 -11.17 -15.18 -20.46
C ALA A 47 -12.69 -14.98 -20.41
N TRP A 48 -13.13 -13.72 -20.38
CA TRP A 48 -14.54 -13.31 -20.43
C TRP A 48 -15.24 -13.84 -21.69
N ASP A 49 -14.63 -13.69 -22.86
CA ASP A 49 -15.17 -14.21 -24.12
C ASP A 49 -15.24 -15.75 -24.13
N LYS A 50 -14.38 -16.42 -23.36
CA LYS A 50 -14.40 -17.88 -23.12
C LYS A 50 -15.37 -18.32 -22.01
N GLY A 51 -16.14 -17.40 -21.43
CA GLY A 51 -17.16 -17.69 -20.43
C GLY A 51 -16.71 -17.57 -18.96
N TRP A 52 -15.47 -17.16 -18.67
CA TRP A 52 -15.08 -16.84 -17.29
C TRP A 52 -15.90 -15.67 -16.75
N ARG A 53 -16.39 -15.78 -15.52
CA ARG A 53 -17.10 -14.71 -14.81
C ARG A 53 -16.57 -14.64 -13.37
N PRO A 54 -16.49 -13.44 -12.76
CA PRO A 54 -16.22 -13.31 -11.34
C PRO A 54 -17.37 -13.90 -10.53
N ALA A 55 -17.10 -14.41 -9.34
CA ALA A 55 -18.14 -14.88 -8.45
C ALA A 55 -18.94 -13.68 -7.88
N PRO A 56 -20.26 -13.82 -7.61
CA PRO A 56 -21.11 -12.70 -7.22
C PRO A 56 -20.63 -11.91 -5.98
N TRP A 57 -19.94 -12.57 -5.05
CA TRP A 57 -19.38 -11.93 -3.84
C TRP A 57 -18.08 -11.14 -4.13
N GLU A 58 -17.29 -11.53 -5.14
CA GLU A 58 -16.06 -10.82 -5.51
C GLU A 58 -16.36 -9.43 -6.09
N LEU A 59 -17.53 -9.26 -6.71
CA LEU A 59 -18.01 -7.95 -7.17
C LEU A 59 -18.46 -7.03 -6.02
N VAL A 60 -18.84 -7.61 -4.88
CA VAL A 60 -19.24 -6.87 -3.66
C VAL A 60 -17.99 -6.43 -2.89
N ASP A 61 -16.97 -7.27 -2.77
CA ASP A 61 -15.70 -6.94 -2.08
C ASP A 61 -15.00 -5.71 -2.70
N ILE A 62 -15.08 -5.53 -4.03
CA ILE A 62 -14.57 -4.32 -4.70
C ILE A 62 -15.46 -3.10 -4.43
N ASN A 63 -16.77 -3.29 -4.28
CA ASN A 63 -17.71 -2.21 -3.93
C ASN A 63 -17.62 -1.81 -2.44
N GLU A 64 -17.26 -2.75 -1.57
CA GLU A 64 -16.93 -2.59 -0.15
C GLU A 64 -15.45 -2.31 0.08
N CYS A 65 -14.67 -2.04 -0.98
CA CYS A 65 -13.42 -1.29 -0.89
C CYS A 65 -13.70 0.21 -0.60
N SER A 66 -14.67 0.45 0.29
CA SER A 66 -14.85 1.68 1.04
C SER A 66 -13.61 1.91 1.88
N VAL A 67 -12.66 2.63 1.28
CA VAL A 67 -11.86 3.59 2.04
C VAL A 67 -12.88 4.56 2.64
N THR A 68 -13.36 4.22 3.83
CA THR A 68 -14.02 5.17 4.72
C THR A 68 -13.10 6.37 4.84
N GLU A 69 -13.62 7.58 4.67
CA GLU A 69 -12.84 8.80 4.93
C GLU A 69 -12.53 8.85 6.44
N SER A 70 -11.43 8.20 6.82
CA SER A 70 -10.85 8.31 8.15
C SER A 70 -10.45 9.77 8.37
N PRO A 71 -10.70 10.33 9.58
CA PRO A 71 -10.11 11.55 10.09
C PRO A 71 -8.77 11.95 9.48
N THR A 72 -7.89 10.94 9.46
CA THR A 72 -6.46 10.99 9.22
C THR A 72 -6.06 10.74 7.77
N ARG A 73 -6.96 10.22 6.93
CA ARG A 73 -6.62 9.64 5.60
C ARG A 73 -7.38 10.24 4.41
N SER A 74 -7.83 11.50 4.53
CA SER A 74 -8.49 12.20 3.41
C SER A 74 -7.50 12.41 2.25
N VAL A 75 -7.69 11.63 1.18
CA VAL A 75 -6.84 11.58 -0.01
C VAL A 75 -6.77 12.95 -0.67
N GLY A 76 -5.56 13.51 -0.74
CA GLY A 76 -5.31 14.85 -1.31
C GLY A 76 -5.27 15.99 -0.28
N SER A 77 -5.52 15.73 1.02
CA SER A 77 -5.29 16.71 2.08
C SER A 77 -3.96 16.45 2.80
N VAL A 78 -3.09 17.46 2.86
CA VAL A 78 -1.93 17.45 3.75
C VAL A 78 -2.37 18.04 5.09
N ARG A 79 -2.52 17.19 6.11
CA ARG A 79 -2.69 17.63 7.48
C ARG A 79 -1.42 18.34 7.92
N THR A 80 -1.52 19.58 8.37
CA THR A 80 -0.38 20.35 8.91
C THR A 80 -0.69 20.78 10.34
N SER A 81 0.25 20.59 11.25
CA SER A 81 0.23 21.17 12.59
C SER A 81 1.58 21.80 12.92
N GLU A 82 1.59 22.67 13.91
CA GLU A 82 2.77 23.43 14.34
C GLU A 82 2.97 23.26 15.84
N GLY A 83 4.21 23.41 16.30
CA GLY A 83 4.54 23.37 17.71
C GLY A 83 5.92 23.95 17.99
N VAL A 84 6.33 23.91 19.25
CA VAL A 84 7.61 24.47 19.71
C VAL A 84 8.28 23.50 20.67
N ILE A 85 9.58 23.25 20.47
CA ILE A 85 10.42 22.46 21.36
C ILE A 85 11.63 23.33 21.74
N ALA A 86 11.84 23.57 23.04
CA ALA A 86 12.99 24.35 23.52
C ALA A 86 13.17 25.71 22.82
N SER A 87 12.06 26.40 22.54
CA SER A 87 11.97 27.67 21.78
C SER A 87 12.23 27.59 20.27
N GLU A 88 12.57 26.42 19.71
CA GLU A 88 12.63 26.20 18.27
C GLU A 88 11.24 25.76 17.74
N PRO A 89 10.67 26.46 16.74
CA PRO A 89 9.42 26.05 16.12
C PRO A 89 9.62 24.85 15.18
N TYR A 90 8.59 24.00 15.06
CA TYR A 90 8.51 22.94 14.09
C TYR A 90 7.14 22.91 13.39
N THR A 91 7.12 22.37 12.18
CA THR A 91 5.92 22.02 11.41
C THR A 91 5.89 20.51 11.24
N LEU A 92 4.77 19.88 11.59
CA LEU A 92 4.47 18.47 11.33
C LEU A 92 3.47 18.38 10.18
N LYS A 93 3.78 17.59 9.17
CA LYS A 93 2.93 17.32 8.00
C LYS A 93 2.66 15.82 7.90
N ILE A 94 1.41 15.48 7.65
CA ILE A 94 0.96 14.11 7.36
C ILE A 94 0.24 14.16 6.02
N GLY A 95 0.69 13.34 5.06
CA GLY A 95 0.12 13.29 3.72
C GLY A 95 0.68 12.11 2.92
N PHE A 96 -0.12 11.56 2.01
CA PHE A 96 0.19 10.31 1.28
C PHE A 96 0.55 9.12 2.20
N ASP A 97 -0.07 9.08 3.38
CA ASP A 97 0.20 8.08 4.43
C ASP A 97 1.65 8.12 5.00
N ASP A 98 2.39 9.23 4.81
CA ASP A 98 3.73 9.44 5.38
C ASP A 98 3.78 10.66 6.32
N VAL A 99 4.86 10.75 7.11
CA VAL A 99 5.09 11.81 8.09
C VAL A 99 6.35 12.61 7.77
N LEU A 100 6.23 13.93 7.74
CA LEU A 100 7.34 14.88 7.64
C LEU A 100 7.28 15.85 8.81
N ILE A 101 8.27 15.82 9.70
CA ILE A 101 8.48 16.88 10.70
C ILE A 101 9.69 17.72 10.29
N SER A 102 9.57 19.04 10.34
CA SER A 102 10.66 19.95 9.95
C SER A 102 10.69 21.20 10.81
N GLY A 103 11.86 21.85 10.84
CA GLY A 103 12.07 23.11 11.55
C GLY A 103 13.16 23.92 10.86
N ASN A 104 13.70 24.92 11.56
CA ASN A 104 14.71 25.81 10.98
C ASN A 104 16.00 25.05 10.63
N GLY A 105 16.19 24.77 9.35
CA GLY A 105 17.38 24.11 8.82
C GLY A 105 17.46 22.59 9.05
N TRP A 106 16.34 21.92 9.31
CA TRP A 106 16.30 20.46 9.44
C TRP A 106 14.94 19.87 9.04
N ALA A 107 14.95 18.61 8.61
CA ALA A 107 13.75 17.81 8.35
C ALA A 107 13.97 16.34 8.72
N ILE A 108 12.90 15.67 9.13
CA ILE A 108 12.86 14.21 9.35
C ILE A 108 11.61 13.66 8.67
N TYR A 109 11.82 12.70 7.77
CA TYR A 109 10.77 11.96 7.07
C TYR A 109 10.67 10.54 7.62
N LEU A 110 9.46 10.10 7.93
CA LEU A 110 9.13 8.72 8.30
C LEU A 110 8.07 8.19 7.35
N ASP A 111 8.41 7.06 6.74
CA ASP A 111 7.50 6.25 5.94
C ASP A 111 6.58 5.42 6.86
N HIS A 112 5.38 5.08 6.39
CA HIS A 112 4.49 4.20 7.14
C HIS A 112 5.05 2.78 7.32
N ALA A 113 5.92 2.28 6.44
CA ALA A 113 6.57 0.98 6.58
C ALA A 113 7.52 0.91 7.81
N PRO A 114 7.23 0.11 8.85
CA PRO A 114 8.04 0.05 10.08
C PRO A 114 9.49 -0.40 9.86
N SER A 115 9.79 -1.14 8.80
CA SER A 115 11.16 -1.54 8.43
C SER A 115 12.01 -0.45 7.82
N LYS A 116 11.42 0.65 7.33
CA LYS A 116 12.18 1.76 6.72
C LYS A 116 12.69 2.70 7.81
N PRO A 117 14.00 3.01 7.86
CA PRO A 117 14.53 3.98 8.82
C PRO A 117 14.05 5.40 8.46
N ALA A 118 13.99 6.27 9.47
CA ALA A 118 13.74 7.69 9.26
C ALA A 118 14.86 8.32 8.42
N ILE A 119 14.49 9.15 7.44
CA ILE A 119 15.42 9.95 6.65
C ILE A 119 15.59 11.29 7.37
N ILE A 120 16.82 11.64 7.74
CA ILE A 120 17.14 12.86 8.49
C ILE A 120 17.97 13.77 7.59
N GLU A 121 17.51 15.01 7.42
CA GLU A 121 18.14 16.03 6.59
C GLU A 121 18.51 17.26 7.43
N THR A 122 19.70 17.81 7.19
CA THR A 122 20.19 19.01 7.87
C THR A 122 20.78 20.00 6.86
N TYR A 123 20.46 21.28 7.05
CA TYR A 123 20.69 22.34 6.08
C TYR A 123 21.47 23.53 6.66
N THR A 124 21.47 23.70 7.98
CA THR A 124 22.17 24.77 8.70
C THR A 124 23.17 24.20 9.71
N LYS A 125 24.17 25.02 10.08
CA LYS A 125 25.10 24.75 11.19
C LYS A 125 25.23 26.00 12.07
N PRO A 126 25.19 25.88 13.42
CA PRO A 126 24.86 24.66 14.18
C PRO A 126 23.42 24.20 13.90
N ASN A 127 23.14 22.90 14.08
CA ASN A 127 21.80 22.36 13.84
C ASN A 127 21.10 22.02 15.16
N PRO A 128 19.80 22.35 15.35
CA PRO A 128 19.06 21.92 16.53
C PRO A 128 19.06 20.39 16.76
N LEU A 129 19.12 19.58 15.69
CA LEU A 129 19.19 18.11 15.81
C LEU A 129 20.55 17.60 16.35
N ASP A 130 21.59 18.44 16.42
CA ASP A 130 22.86 18.08 17.06
C ASP A 130 22.70 17.93 18.59
N ASP A 131 21.68 18.57 19.20
CA ASP A 131 21.33 18.36 20.61
C ASP A 131 20.49 17.10 20.80
N LYS A 132 20.99 16.18 21.63
CA LYS A 132 20.35 14.88 21.88
C LYS A 132 18.98 15.01 22.55
N ALA A 133 18.77 16.01 23.41
CA ALA A 133 17.50 16.19 24.11
C ALA A 133 16.42 16.78 23.18
N PHE A 134 16.81 17.66 22.26
CA PHE A 134 15.98 18.18 21.18
C PHE A 134 15.62 17.06 20.19
N PHE A 135 16.62 16.36 19.63
CA PHE A 135 16.43 15.25 18.70
C PHE A 135 15.48 14.17 19.26
N SER A 136 15.65 13.78 20.53
CA SER A 136 14.79 12.79 21.18
C SER A 136 13.32 13.24 21.28
N LYS A 137 13.08 14.54 21.49
CA LYS A 137 11.71 15.09 21.53
C LYS A 137 11.09 15.17 20.14
N VAL A 138 11.85 15.62 19.14
CA VAL A 138 11.40 15.65 17.73
C VAL A 138 11.05 14.25 17.26
N MET A 139 11.94 13.27 17.46
CA MET A 139 11.70 11.89 17.05
C MET A 139 10.49 11.26 17.76
N LYS A 140 10.27 11.56 19.05
CA LYS A 140 9.08 11.09 19.76
C LYS A 140 7.80 11.56 19.07
N ILE A 141 7.67 12.86 18.77
CA ILE A 141 6.49 13.41 18.08
C ILE A 141 6.33 12.80 16.68
N ALA A 142 7.44 12.62 15.96
CA ALA A 142 7.43 12.05 14.62
C ALA A 142 6.98 10.56 14.61
N MET A 143 7.42 9.78 15.60
CA MET A 143 6.99 8.39 15.78
C MET A 143 5.53 8.29 16.24
N GLU A 144 5.09 9.09 17.20
CA GLU A 144 3.68 9.13 17.63
C GLU A 144 2.74 9.49 16.47
N ALA A 145 3.17 10.40 15.57
CA ALA A 145 2.45 10.71 14.35
C ALA A 145 2.44 9.54 13.36
N ALA A 146 3.57 8.86 13.15
CA ALA A 146 3.68 7.72 12.24
C ALA A 146 2.86 6.52 12.72
N ASP A 147 2.81 6.27 14.02
CA ASP A 147 1.99 5.22 14.62
C ASP A 147 0.50 5.53 14.46
N GLY A 148 0.06 6.78 14.67
CA GLY A 148 -1.31 7.20 14.38
C GLY A 148 -1.72 7.08 12.89
N VAL A 149 -0.76 7.20 11.97
CA VAL A 149 -0.99 6.91 10.53
C VAL A 149 -1.09 5.41 10.28
N ARG A 150 -0.21 4.60 10.87
CA ARG A 150 -0.25 3.14 10.78
C ARG A 150 -1.55 2.56 11.33
N GLU A 151 -2.02 3.06 12.47
CA GLU A 151 -3.33 2.71 13.05
C GLU A 151 -4.49 3.04 12.10
N ALA A 152 -4.46 4.20 11.43
CA ALA A 152 -5.47 4.58 10.45
C ALA A 152 -5.47 3.66 9.23
N ILE A 153 -4.30 3.34 8.67
CA ILE A 153 -4.15 2.37 7.57
C ILE A 153 -4.66 0.98 7.99
N ALA A 154 -4.24 0.50 9.16
CA ALA A 154 -4.60 -0.81 9.68
C ALA A 154 -6.11 -0.94 9.91
N LYS A 155 -6.77 0.12 10.37
CA LYS A 155 -8.22 0.19 10.51
C LYS A 155 -8.93 0.10 9.15
N ASP A 156 -8.46 0.83 8.15
CA ASP A 156 -9.05 0.84 6.80
C ASP A 156 -8.85 -0.49 6.06
N TRP A 157 -7.69 -1.15 6.25
CA TRP A 157 -7.39 -2.46 5.65
C TRP A 157 -8.06 -3.63 6.39
N GLY A 158 -8.49 -3.41 7.64
CA GLY A 158 -9.27 -4.33 8.44
C GLY A 158 -8.48 -5.53 9.00
N PRO A 159 -9.06 -6.27 9.98
CA PRO A 159 -8.35 -7.32 10.71
C PRO A 159 -7.77 -8.42 9.83
N ALA A 160 -8.50 -8.86 8.78
CA ALA A 160 -8.05 -9.92 7.87
C ALA A 160 -6.74 -9.58 7.14
N SER A 161 -6.43 -8.29 6.95
CA SER A 161 -5.18 -7.83 6.33
C SER A 161 -4.07 -7.59 7.34
N MET A 162 -4.42 -7.40 8.62
CA MET A 162 -3.50 -6.96 9.68
C MET A 162 -3.21 -8.04 10.75
N GLN A 163 -3.93 -9.15 10.72
CA GLN A 163 -3.82 -10.24 11.69
C GLN A 163 -3.92 -11.57 10.93
N PRO A 164 -2.89 -12.43 10.99
CA PRO A 164 -2.97 -13.77 10.45
C PRO A 164 -4.08 -14.58 11.11
N ASP A 165 -4.78 -15.39 10.31
CA ASP A 165 -5.73 -16.37 10.81
C ASP A 165 -5.02 -17.60 11.42
N LYS A 166 -5.81 -18.65 11.72
CA LYS A 166 -5.31 -19.88 12.34
C LYS A 166 -4.34 -20.66 11.44
N ASP A 167 -4.43 -20.46 10.13
CA ASP A 167 -3.58 -21.09 9.12
C ASP A 167 -2.44 -20.14 8.70
N SER A 168 -2.17 -19.10 9.51
CA SER A 168 -1.20 -18.02 9.26
C SER A 168 -1.47 -17.19 8.00
N SER A 169 -2.67 -17.27 7.43
CA SER A 169 -3.06 -16.57 6.22
C SER A 169 -3.57 -15.16 6.51
N VAL A 170 -3.31 -14.24 5.59
CA VAL A 170 -3.79 -12.85 5.61
C VAL A 170 -4.38 -12.48 4.26
N LYS A 171 -5.30 -11.52 4.23
CA LYS A 171 -5.93 -10.94 3.02
C LYS A 171 -5.10 -9.78 2.49
N HIS A 172 -4.80 -9.74 1.19
CA HIS A 172 -4.10 -8.62 0.58
C HIS A 172 -4.94 -7.34 0.65
N PRO A 173 -4.47 -6.24 1.26
CA PRO A 173 -5.27 -5.05 1.53
C PRO A 173 -5.72 -4.32 0.26
N LEU A 174 -5.00 -4.51 -0.85
CA LEU A 174 -5.31 -3.87 -2.15
C LEU A 174 -5.96 -4.82 -3.17
N PHE A 175 -5.86 -6.15 -2.96
CA PHE A 175 -6.19 -7.15 -4.00
C PHE A 175 -7.07 -8.30 -3.51
N GLY A 176 -7.34 -8.41 -2.22
CA GLY A 176 -8.28 -9.38 -1.64
C GLY A 176 -7.84 -10.85 -1.61
N GLY A 177 -6.78 -11.24 -2.33
CA GLY A 177 -6.23 -12.59 -2.27
C GLY A 177 -5.79 -12.98 -0.86
N VAL A 178 -6.02 -14.23 -0.46
CA VAL A 178 -5.67 -14.75 0.87
C VAL A 178 -4.52 -15.76 0.74
N SER A 179 -3.48 -15.62 1.56
CA SER A 179 -2.34 -16.54 1.58
C SER A 179 -1.53 -16.46 2.88
N ALA A 180 -0.92 -17.58 3.26
CA ALA A 180 0.10 -17.65 4.31
C ALA A 180 1.48 -17.19 3.84
N GLU A 181 1.73 -17.21 2.53
CA GLU A 181 3.00 -16.85 1.89
C GLU A 181 2.82 -15.75 0.84
N TRP A 182 3.77 -14.80 0.82
CA TRP A 182 3.75 -13.62 -0.03
C TRP A 182 5.10 -13.40 -0.69
N PHE A 183 5.08 -13.29 -2.01
CA PHE A 183 6.26 -13.18 -2.87
C PHE A 183 6.44 -11.74 -3.32
N CYS A 184 7.64 -11.21 -3.13
CA CYS A 184 8.02 -9.88 -3.62
C CYS A 184 8.48 -9.94 -5.08
N MET A 185 7.85 -9.16 -5.95
CA MET A 185 8.21 -9.07 -7.38
C MET A 185 9.63 -8.53 -7.61
N HIS A 186 10.15 -7.65 -6.74
CA HIS A 186 11.45 -6.98 -6.92
C HIS A 186 12.67 -7.81 -6.49
N CYS A 187 12.54 -8.59 -5.41
CA CYS A 187 13.69 -9.26 -4.78
C CYS A 187 13.49 -10.77 -4.54
N GLU A 188 12.37 -11.30 -5.05
CA GLU A 188 11.95 -12.71 -5.02
C GLU A 188 11.82 -13.35 -3.64
N ALA A 189 11.90 -12.54 -2.57
CA ALA A 189 11.72 -13.04 -1.22
C ALA A 189 10.29 -13.52 -1.01
N CYS A 190 10.15 -14.72 -0.43
CA CYS A 190 8.94 -15.13 0.27
C CYS A 190 8.93 -14.47 1.66
N SER A 191 7.75 -14.11 2.16
CA SER A 191 7.51 -13.60 3.50
C SER A 191 6.18 -14.14 4.00
N THR A 192 6.09 -14.44 5.29
CA THR A 192 4.85 -14.98 5.88
C THR A 192 3.78 -13.90 6.01
N GLY A 193 2.50 -14.29 6.09
CA GLY A 193 1.41 -13.36 6.35
C GLY A 193 1.62 -12.49 7.58
N ALA A 194 2.24 -13.04 8.64
CA ALA A 194 2.62 -12.30 9.84
C ALA A 194 3.68 -11.21 9.55
N GLN A 195 4.70 -11.51 8.74
CA GLN A 195 5.71 -10.53 8.34
C GLN A 195 5.13 -9.42 7.46
N MET A 196 4.17 -9.75 6.58
CA MET A 196 3.50 -8.76 5.73
C MET A 196 2.62 -7.82 6.55
N ALA A 197 1.76 -8.36 7.41
CA ALA A 197 0.90 -7.58 8.29
C ALA A 197 1.71 -6.68 9.24
N ALA A 198 2.77 -7.20 9.87
CA ALA A 198 3.62 -6.44 10.78
C ALA A 198 4.42 -5.31 10.09
N ASN A 199 4.67 -5.41 8.78
CA ASN A 199 5.44 -4.42 8.03
C ASN A 199 4.58 -3.53 7.10
N MET A 200 3.29 -3.36 7.41
CA MET A 200 2.35 -2.56 6.59
C MET A 200 2.41 -2.94 5.11
N TRP A 201 2.43 -4.25 4.85
CA TRP A 201 2.49 -4.90 3.55
C TRP A 201 3.69 -4.55 2.65
N HIS A 202 4.73 -3.93 3.22
CA HIS A 202 6.00 -3.75 2.52
C HIS A 202 6.87 -5.00 2.60
N CYS A 203 7.62 -5.30 1.53
CA CYS A 203 8.59 -6.40 1.54
C CYS A 203 9.64 -6.21 2.65
N PRO A 204 9.78 -7.13 3.63
CA PRO A 204 10.75 -6.99 4.72
C PRO A 204 12.22 -6.95 4.28
N LYS A 205 12.54 -7.41 3.05
CA LYS A 205 13.92 -7.51 2.53
C LYS A 205 14.36 -6.30 1.71
N CYS A 206 13.48 -5.72 0.90
CA CYS A 206 13.81 -4.63 -0.03
C CYS A 206 12.90 -3.41 0.07
N SER A 207 11.91 -3.42 0.99
CA SER A 207 10.94 -2.35 1.17
C SER A 207 10.12 -1.99 -0.08
N ALA A 208 9.97 -2.93 -1.02
CA ALA A 208 8.98 -2.84 -2.10
C ALA A 208 7.57 -2.67 -1.52
N THR A 209 6.69 -2.01 -2.29
CA THR A 209 5.39 -1.55 -1.81
C THR A 209 4.36 -2.68 -1.77
N PRO A 210 3.20 -2.49 -1.10
CA PRO A 210 2.10 -3.46 -1.14
C PRO A 210 1.61 -3.79 -2.56
N LEU A 211 1.84 -2.94 -3.57
CA LEU A 211 1.47 -3.25 -4.95
C LEU A 211 2.29 -4.39 -5.55
N ASP A 212 3.48 -4.66 -5.00
CA ASP A 212 4.48 -5.58 -5.54
C ASP A 212 4.53 -6.93 -4.79
N MET A 213 3.54 -7.17 -3.92
CA MET A 213 3.45 -8.35 -3.05
C MET A 213 2.30 -9.23 -3.49
N HIS A 214 2.59 -10.48 -3.86
CA HIS A 214 1.63 -11.38 -4.48
C HIS A 214 1.59 -12.75 -3.78
N SER A 215 0.43 -13.39 -3.76
CA SER A 215 0.26 -14.73 -3.18
C SER A 215 0.93 -15.84 -4.01
N THR A 216 1.30 -15.55 -5.26
CA THR A 216 2.04 -16.45 -6.16
C THR A 216 3.09 -15.68 -6.95
N ALA A 217 4.20 -16.33 -7.30
CA ALA A 217 5.30 -15.76 -8.09
C ALA A 217 5.06 -15.88 -9.61
N TRP A 218 3.87 -15.51 -10.09
CA TRP A 218 3.40 -15.74 -11.47
C TRP A 218 4.32 -15.19 -12.57
N TRP A 219 5.16 -14.19 -12.28
CA TRP A 219 6.16 -13.66 -13.21
C TRP A 219 7.29 -14.65 -13.52
N LYS A 220 7.47 -15.70 -12.71
CA LYS A 220 8.46 -16.77 -12.92
C LYS A 220 7.98 -17.87 -13.88
N ASP A 221 6.68 -17.99 -14.12
CA ASP A 221 6.09 -19.07 -14.94
C ASP A 221 6.30 -18.86 -16.46
N ALA A 222 6.95 -17.77 -16.85
CA ALA A 222 7.11 -17.32 -18.25
C ALA A 222 8.49 -17.64 -18.88
N VAL A 223 9.11 -18.79 -18.56
CA VAL A 223 10.37 -19.23 -19.23
C VAL A 223 10.34 -20.71 -19.69
N ILE A 224 9.17 -21.33 -19.85
CA ILE A 224 9.04 -22.69 -20.43
C ILE A 224 7.95 -22.73 -21.51
N ARG A 225 8.22 -22.14 -22.70
CA ARG A 225 7.56 -22.46 -23.99
C ARG A 225 8.11 -21.66 -25.19
N ALA A 226 9.41 -21.76 -25.43
CA ALA A 226 10.01 -21.38 -26.72
C ALA A 226 11.35 -22.10 -26.94
N ASP A 227 11.39 -23.42 -26.76
CA ASP A 227 12.45 -24.32 -27.26
C ASP A 227 11.98 -25.76 -27.04
N GLY A 228 11.48 -26.39 -28.10
CA GLY A 228 10.79 -27.68 -28.03
C GLY A 228 10.43 -28.20 -29.41
N GLY A 229 11.40 -28.18 -30.33
CA GLY A 229 11.26 -28.73 -31.67
C GLY A 229 11.56 -30.23 -31.69
N THR A 230 10.60 -31.00 -32.19
CA THR A 230 10.76 -32.25 -32.95
C THR A 230 9.64 -32.31 -33.98
#